data_AF-A0A7L2EZB3-F1
#
_entry.id   AF-A0A7L2EZB3-F1
#
_cell.length_a   1.000
_cell.length_b   1.000
_cell.length_c   1.000
_cell.angle_alpha   90.00
_cell.angle_beta   90.00
_cell.angle_gamma   90.00
#
_symmetry.space_group_name_H-M   'P 1'
#
loop_
_entity.id
_entity.type
_entity.pdbx_description
1 polymer ?
#
loop_
_entity_poly.entity_id
_entity_poly.type
_entity_poly.pdbx_seq_one_letter_code
_entity_poly.pdbx_strand_id
1 'polypeptide(L)'
;CGAPPNLTFAELSRQYRNQLEFAVGDTVSYSCRPGHLRRPGVPQTLTCLQNHTWSEALEFCKRKQCRHPEPLRNGRVVVLTDLLFGSTVSHTCDEG
;
A
#
# COMPACT_ATOMS: atom_id res chain seq x y z
N CYS A 1 -20.33 9.43 -9.59
CA CYS A 1 -19.80 9.04 -8.26
C CYS A 1 -19.43 10.29 -7.49
N GLY A 2 -19.52 10.22 -6.16
CA GLY A 2 -18.95 11.26 -5.29
C GLY A 2 -17.43 11.12 -5.17
N ALA A 3 -16.86 11.70 -4.12
CA ALA A 3 -15.43 11.65 -3.84
C ALA A 3 -14.88 10.20 -3.87
N PRO A 4 -13.68 9.96 -4.45
CA PRO A 4 -13.03 8.66 -4.44
C PRO A 4 -12.74 8.17 -3.01
N PRO A 5 -12.79 6.84 -2.76
CA PRO A 5 -12.52 6.29 -1.44
C PRO A 5 -11.07 6.51 -1.02
N ASN A 6 -10.82 6.67 0.28
CA ASN A 6 -9.47 6.73 0.84
C ASN A 6 -8.93 5.31 1.03
N LEU A 7 -7.77 5.02 0.44
CA LEU A 7 -7.11 3.72 0.53
C LEU A 7 -5.96 3.79 1.54
N THR A 8 -5.81 2.73 2.34
CA THR A 8 -4.72 2.63 3.32
C THR A 8 -3.36 2.40 2.64
N PHE A 9 -3.35 1.72 1.49
CA PHE A 9 -2.15 1.36 0.73
C PHE A 9 -1.81 2.33 -0.42
N ALA A 10 -2.72 3.23 -0.78
CA ALA A 10 -2.56 4.16 -1.89
C ALA A 10 -3.14 5.56 -1.62
N GLU A 11 -2.65 6.57 -2.31
CA GLU A 11 -3.13 7.95 -2.26
C GLU A 11 -3.68 8.36 -3.62
N LEU A 12 -4.81 9.09 -3.65
CA LEU A 12 -5.39 9.62 -4.87
C LEU A 12 -4.41 10.58 -5.57
N SER A 13 -4.25 10.43 -6.89
CA SER A 13 -3.37 11.31 -7.67
C SER A 13 -3.80 12.78 -7.54
N ARG A 14 -2.80 13.68 -7.45
CA ARG A 14 -3.01 15.11 -7.13
C ARG A 14 -4.01 15.80 -8.07
N GLN A 15 -4.09 15.37 -9.32
CA GLN A 15 -5.01 15.92 -10.31
C GLN A 15 -6.50 15.76 -9.95
N TYR A 16 -6.87 14.76 -9.15
CA TYR A 16 -8.26 14.49 -8.76
C TYR A 16 -8.61 15.00 -7.36
N ARG A 17 -7.63 15.53 -6.61
CA ARG A 17 -7.80 15.96 -5.22
C ARG A 17 -8.83 17.08 -5.05
N ASN A 18 -9.00 17.92 -6.08
CA ASN A 18 -9.94 19.04 -6.09
C ASN A 18 -11.25 18.72 -6.80
N GLN A 19 -11.44 17.48 -7.27
CA GLN A 19 -12.64 17.05 -7.98
C GLN A 19 -13.48 16.15 -7.06
N LEU A 20 -14.74 16.53 -6.87
CA LEU A 20 -15.68 15.83 -5.98
C LEU A 20 -16.77 15.07 -6.74
N GLU A 21 -16.95 15.39 -8.03
CA GLU A 21 -17.96 14.79 -8.90
C GLU A 21 -17.30 14.11 -10.09
N PHE A 22 -17.73 12.88 -10.36
CA PHE A 22 -17.23 12.04 -11.44
C PHE A 22 -18.42 11.43 -12.18
N ALA A 23 -18.39 11.44 -13.51
CA ALA A 23 -19.40 10.80 -14.33
C ALA A 23 -19.25 9.26 -14.28
N VAL A 24 -20.31 8.54 -14.62
CA VAL A 24 -20.24 7.09 -14.81
C VAL A 24 -19.29 6.78 -15.97
N GLY A 25 -18.34 5.87 -15.75
CA GLY A 25 -17.25 5.57 -16.68
C GLY A 25 -15.96 6.36 -16.41
N ASP A 26 -16.00 7.42 -15.60
CA ASP A 26 -14.79 8.15 -15.22
C ASP A 26 -13.84 7.25 -14.45
N THR A 27 -12.56 7.41 -14.72
CA THR A 27 -11.49 6.63 -14.09
C THR A 27 -10.49 7.56 -13.41
N VAL A 28 -10.25 7.32 -12.13
CA VAL A 28 -9.27 8.04 -11.33
C VAL A 28 -8.05 7.16 -11.08
N SER A 29 -6.89 7.77 -11.00
CA SER A 29 -5.64 7.08 -10.68
C SER A 29 -5.21 7.34 -9.24
N TYR A 30 -4.58 6.32 -8.67
CA TYR A 30 -3.95 6.36 -7.36
C TYR A 30 -2.46 6.12 -7.51
N SER A 31 -1.70 6.55 -6.51
CA SER A 31 -0.27 6.31 -6.36
C SER A 31 -0.02 5.52 -5.08
N CYS A 32 0.90 4.55 -5.10
CA CYS A 32 1.21 3.78 -3.89
C CYS A 32 1.80 4.68 -2.81
N ARG A 33 1.31 4.54 -1.58
CA ARG A 33 1.88 5.27 -0.44
C ARG A 33 3.35 4.87 -0.22
N PRO A 34 4.17 5.75 0.38
CA PRO A 34 5.51 5.39 0.83
C PRO A 34 5.48 4.09 1.63
N GLY A 35 6.44 3.20 1.37
CA GLY A 35 6.45 1.86 1.97
C GLY A 35 5.63 0.81 1.23
N HIS A 36 4.95 1.15 0.14
CA HIS A 36 4.28 0.19 -0.76
C HIS A 36 4.90 0.17 -2.16
N LEU A 37 4.72 -0.93 -2.89
CA LEU A 37 5.16 -1.16 -4.27
C LEU A 37 3.97 -1.53 -5.14
N ARG A 38 3.96 -1.05 -6.38
CA ARG A 38 2.95 -1.42 -7.37
C ARG A 38 3.03 -2.91 -7.67
N ARG A 39 1.89 -3.60 -7.61
CA ARG A 39 1.74 -4.98 -8.07
C ARG A 39 1.74 -4.99 -9.60
N PRO A 40 2.66 -5.71 -10.26
CA PRO A 40 2.66 -5.82 -11.72
C PRO A 40 1.37 -6.48 -12.21
N GLY A 41 0.85 -6.04 -13.35
CA GLY A 41 -0.37 -6.57 -13.97
C GLY A 41 -1.69 -6.03 -13.39
N VAL A 42 -1.67 -5.24 -12.32
CA VAL A 42 -2.89 -4.64 -11.75
C VAL A 42 -2.91 -3.12 -12.01
N PRO A 43 -4.02 -2.57 -12.51
CA PRO A 43 -4.18 -1.13 -12.68
C PRO A 43 -4.36 -0.45 -11.31
N GLN A 44 -3.72 0.70 -11.13
CA GLN A 44 -3.84 1.55 -9.94
C GLN A 44 -4.98 2.57 -10.11
N THR A 45 -6.07 2.15 -10.74
CA THR A 45 -7.17 3.02 -11.12
C THR A 45 -8.50 2.48 -10.61
N LEU A 46 -9.38 3.39 -10.20
CA LEU A 46 -10.77 3.08 -9.89
C LEU A 46 -11.69 3.73 -10.90
N THR A 47 -12.73 3.00 -11.31
CA THR A 47 -13.71 3.46 -12.29
C THR A 47 -15.06 3.65 -11.60
N CYS A 48 -15.74 4.75 -11.92
CA CYS A 48 -17.09 4.99 -11.47
C CYS A 48 -18.07 4.08 -12.22
N LEU A 49 -18.71 3.17 -11.50
CA LEU A 49 -19.67 2.21 -12.06
C LEU A 49 -21.06 2.86 -12.26
N GLN A 50 -21.93 2.19 -13.03
CA GLN A 50 -23.29 2.66 -13.34
C GLN A 50 -24.18 2.82 -12.10
N ASN A 51 -23.90 2.09 -11.03
CA ASN A 51 -24.59 2.22 -9.74
C ASN A 51 -24.08 3.41 -8.89
N HIS A 52 -23.31 4.33 -9.48
CA HIS A 52 -22.71 5.47 -8.80
C HIS A 52 -21.72 5.12 -7.67
N THR A 53 -21.23 3.88 -7.62
CA THR A 53 -20.16 3.47 -6.72
C THR A 53 -18.84 3.33 -7.45
N TRP A 54 -17.73 3.49 -6.74
CA TRP A 54 -16.42 3.20 -7.27
C TRP A 54 -16.21 1.68 -7.42
N SER A 55 -15.47 1.27 -8.44
CA SER A 55 -15.08 -0.12 -8.65
C SER A 55 -14.29 -0.67 -7.46
N GLU A 56 -14.17 -1.99 -7.36
CA GLU A 56 -13.36 -2.60 -6.30
C GLU A 56 -11.89 -2.14 -6.41
N ALA A 57 -11.35 -1.65 -5.29
CA ALA A 57 -9.94 -1.33 -5.18
C ALA A 57 -9.14 -2.63 -5.01
N LEU A 58 -8.78 -3.26 -6.13
CA LEU A 58 -7.84 -4.39 -6.12
C LEU A 58 -6.57 -3.97 -5.36
N GLU A 59 -5.91 -4.88 -4.63
CA GLU A 59 -4.64 -4.60 -3.94
C GLU A 59 -3.48 -4.40 -4.93
N PHE A 60 -3.52 -3.29 -5.67
CA PHE A 60 -2.54 -2.87 -6.66
C PHE A 60 -1.27 -2.30 -6.01
N CYS A 61 -1.27 -2.05 -4.70
CA CYS A 61 -0.08 -1.73 -3.93
C CYS A 61 0.14 -2.75 -2.82
N LYS A 62 1.31 -3.38 -2.78
CA LYS A 62 1.73 -4.29 -1.70
C LYS A 62 2.73 -3.61 -0.77
N ARG A 63 2.74 -3.97 0.51
CA ARG A 63 3.79 -3.52 1.45
C ARG A 63 5.16 -3.93 0.90
N LYS A 64 6.13 -3.01 0.94
CA LYS A 64 7.54 -3.30 0.60
C LYS A 64 8.08 -4.33 1.57
N GLN A 65 8.83 -5.29 1.05
CA GLN A 65 9.60 -6.21 1.87
C GLN A 65 10.95 -5.57 2.21
N CYS A 66 11.24 -5.45 3.50
CA CYS A 66 12.54 -5.12 4.04
C CYS A 66 13.54 -6.23 3.74
N ARG A 67 14.82 -5.87 3.58
CA ARG A 67 15.88 -6.86 3.48
C ARG A 67 15.92 -7.66 4.78
N HIS A 68 16.20 -8.96 4.66
CA HIS A 68 16.40 -9.78 5.83
C HIS A 68 17.58 -9.20 6.64
N PRO A 69 17.40 -8.94 7.94
CA PRO A 69 18.50 -8.48 8.78
C PRO A 69 19.60 -9.55 8.80
N GLU A 70 20.86 -9.12 8.73
CA GLU A 70 22.00 -10.02 8.80
C GLU A 70 22.07 -10.69 10.18
N PRO A 71 22.52 -11.95 10.26
CA PRO A 71 22.71 -12.62 11.54
C PRO A 71 23.74 -11.84 12.37
N LEU A 72 23.39 -11.54 13.62
CA LEU A 72 24.30 -10.93 14.57
C LEU A 72 25.37 -11.96 14.98
N ARG A 73 26.63 -11.55 15.11
CA ARG A 73 27.66 -12.36 15.79
C ARG A 73 27.40 -12.29 17.30
N ASN A 74 27.32 -13.45 17.96
CA ASN A 74 27.04 -13.57 19.40
C ASN A 74 25.69 -12.93 19.80
N GLY A 75 24.70 -13.08 18.94
CA GLY A 75 23.33 -12.64 19.20
C GLY A 75 22.37 -13.20 18.15
N ARG A 76 21.08 -12.96 18.38
CA ARG A 76 19.99 -13.38 17.50
C ARG A 76 19.11 -12.20 17.13
N VAL A 77 18.66 -12.20 15.88
CA VAL A 77 17.61 -11.30 15.40
C VAL A 77 16.29 -12.04 15.44
N VAL A 78 15.34 -11.54 16.23
CA VAL A 78 14.01 -12.11 16.38
C VAL A 78 13.04 -11.26 15.54
N VAL A 79 12.55 -11.84 14.45
CA VAL A 79 11.46 -11.24 13.66
C VAL A 79 10.15 -11.46 14.42
N LEU A 80 9.55 -10.40 14.95
CA LEU A 80 8.37 -10.51 15.82
C LEU A 80 7.05 -10.70 15.05
N THR A 81 6.99 -10.22 13.80
CA THR A 81 5.77 -10.24 12.98
C THR A 81 6.10 -10.70 11.56
N ASP A 82 6.56 -9.78 10.73
CA ASP A 82 7.01 -10.03 9.37
C ASP A 82 8.16 -9.07 9.01
N LEU A 83 8.64 -9.13 7.76
CA LEU A 83 9.66 -8.20 7.22
C LEU A 83 9.04 -7.21 6.22
N LEU A 84 7.78 -6.82 6.41
CA LEU A 84 7.08 -5.86 5.57
C LEU A 84 7.10 -4.46 6.21
N PHE A 85 6.89 -3.43 5.39
CA PHE A 85 6.87 -2.04 5.84
C PHE A 85 5.88 -1.84 7.01
N GLY A 86 6.37 -1.35 8.15
CA GLY A 86 5.60 -1.17 9.39
C GLY A 86 5.81 -2.26 10.44
N SER A 87 6.67 -3.25 10.17
CA SER A 87 6.93 -4.36 11.09
C SER A 87 8.14 -4.12 11.99
N THR A 88 8.17 -4.85 13.11
CA THR A 88 9.17 -4.69 14.17
C THR A 88 10.03 -5.95 14.28
N VAL A 89 11.34 -5.75 14.40
CA VAL A 89 12.33 -6.78 14.70
C VAL A 89 13.01 -6.45 16.02
N SER A 90 13.33 -7.48 16.80
CA SER A 90 14.07 -7.35 18.05
C SER A 90 15.46 -7.95 17.91
N HIS A 91 16.46 -7.29 18.50
CA HIS A 91 17.83 -7.78 18.54
C HIS A 91 18.14 -8.22 19.98
N THR A 92 18.73 -9.40 20.14
CA THR A 92 19.10 -9.95 21.46
C THR A 92 20.52 -10.47 21.40
N CYS A 93 21.39 -10.03 22.31
CA CYS A 93 22.74 -10.59 22.44
C CYS A 93 22.71 -11.86 23.28
N ASP A 94 23.62 -12.79 22.98
CA ASP A 94 23.82 -13.96 23.83
C ASP A 94 24.52 -13.54 25.13
N GLU A 95 24.19 -14.21 26.24
CA GLU A 95 24.89 -13.99 27.51
C GLU A 95 26.35 -14.43 27.42
N GLY A 96 27.22 -13.66 28.08
CA GLY A 96 28.66 -13.93 28.19
C GLY A 96 29.05 -14.20 29.63
#